data_AF-A0A382V4Q8-F1
#
_entry.id   AF-A0A382V4Q8-F1
#
_cell.length_a   1.000
_cell.length_b   1.000
_cell.length_c   1.000
_cell.angle_alpha   90.00
_cell.angle_beta   90.00
_cell.angle_gamma   90.00
#
_symmetry.space_group_name_H-M   'P 1'
#
loop_
_entity.id
_entity.type
_entity.pdbx_description
1 polymer ?
#
loop_
_entity_poly.entity_id
_entity_poly.type
_entity_poly.pdbx_seq_one_letter_code
_entity_poly.pdbx_strand_id
1 'polypeptide(L)' 'MSKQYKAAIVGCGSIGQAHMQGYERLDNVDVVAVVDPLEPARKMYMDEHGIPNGYA' A
#
# COMPACT_ATOMS: atom_id res chain seq x y z
N MET A 1 -21.98 2.57 -11.02
CA MET A 1 -20.76 2.80 -10.21
C MET A 1 -19.85 1.59 -10.36
N SER A 2 -18.54 1.80 -10.50
CA SER A 2 -17.54 0.73 -10.43
C SER A 2 -17.46 0.19 -9.00
N LYS A 3 -17.11 -1.10 -8.84
CA LYS A 3 -16.84 -1.68 -7.52
C LYS A 3 -15.57 -1.05 -6.94
N GLN A 4 -15.64 -0.74 -5.65
CA GLN A 4 -14.50 -0.26 -4.86
C GLN A 4 -13.79 -1.45 -4.21
N TYR A 5 -12.48 -1.49 -4.34
CA TYR A 5 -11.65 -2.58 -3.82
C TYR A 5 -10.72 -2.05 -2.74
N LYS A 6 -10.57 -2.84 -1.67
CA LYS A 6 -9.55 -2.60 -0.65
C LYS A 6 -8.38 -3.53 -0.91
N ALA A 7 -7.17 -2.98 -0.88
CA ALA A 7 -5.94 -3.72 -1.11
C ALA A 7 -4.95 -3.56 0.05
N ALA A 8 -3.99 -4.48 0.11
CA ALA A 8 -2.83 -4.38 0.97
C ALA A 8 -1.57 -4.68 0.15
N ILE A 9 -0.48 -3.98 0.43
CA ILE A 9 0.84 -4.28 -0.15
C ILE A 9 1.61 -5.18 0.82
N VAL A 10 2.11 -6.31 0.33
CA VAL A 10 2.98 -7.21 1.09
C VAL A 10 4.38 -7.17 0.47
N GLY A 11 5.33 -6.64 1.21
CA GLY A 11 6.69 -6.29 0.76
C GLY A 11 6.77 -4.84 0.29
N CYS A 12 7.40 -3.98 1.10
CA CYS A 12 7.59 -2.55 0.86
C CYS A 12 8.88 -2.26 0.07
N GLY A 13 9.24 -3.16 -0.85
CA GLY A 13 10.42 -3.04 -1.72
C GLY A 13 10.11 -2.41 -3.08
N SER A 14 11.04 -2.52 -4.03
CA SER A 14 10.89 -1.92 -5.37
C SER A 14 9.67 -2.42 -6.14
N ILE A 15 9.32 -3.70 -6.01
CA ILE A 15 8.12 -4.27 -6.64
C ILE A 15 6.85 -3.80 -5.95
N GLY A 16 6.85 -3.70 -4.62
CA GLY A 16 5.75 -3.10 -3.85
C GLY A 16 5.45 -1.67 -4.33
N GLN A 17 6.50 -0.89 -4.61
CA GLN A 17 6.38 0.49 -5.08
C GLN A 17 5.74 0.54 -6.47
N ALA A 18 6.15 -0.38 -7.36
CA ALA A 18 5.58 -0.47 -8.70
C ALA A 18 4.07 -0.81 -8.66
N HIS A 19 3.65 -1.70 -7.74
CA HIS A 19 2.24 -1.99 -7.52
C HIS A 19 1.48 -0.79 -6.93
N MET A 20 2.05 -0.11 -5.92
CA MET A 20 1.45 1.08 -5.32
C MET A 20 1.19 2.17 -6.37
N GLN A 21 2.18 2.51 -7.19
CA GLN A 21 2.03 3.45 -8.31
C GLN A 21 0.98 3.01 -9.34
N GLY A 22 0.77 1.70 -9.50
CA GLY A 22 -0.31 1.17 -10.32
C GLY A 22 -1.68 1.45 -9.71
N TYR A 23 -1.83 1.22 -8.40
CA TYR A 23 -3.08 1.44 -7.67
C TYR A 23 -3.45 2.93 -7.57
N GLU A 24 -2.49 3.84 -7.40
CA GLU A 24 -2.74 5.29 -7.39
C GLU A 24 -3.34 5.83 -8.69
N ARG A 25 -3.22 5.08 -9.80
CA ARG A 25 -3.81 5.44 -11.10
C ARG A 25 -5.22 4.87 -11.29
N LEU A 26 -5.75 4.17 -10.30
CA LEU A 26 -7.08 3.55 -10.35
C LEU A 26 -8.00 4.23 -9.34
N ASP A 27 -9.09 4.83 -9.82
CA ASP A 27 -10.08 5.52 -8.98
C ASP A 27 -10.95 4.59 -8.11
N ASN A 28 -10.69 3.28 -8.16
CA ASN A 28 -11.50 2.27 -7.51
C ASN A 28 -10.73 1.29 -6.62
N VAL A 29 -9.50 1.66 -6.24
CA VAL A 29 -8.66 0.90 -5.31
C VAL A 29 -8.20 1.80 -4.17
N ASP A 30 -8.43 1.35 -2.94
CA ASP A 30 -7.97 1.98 -1.71
C ASP A 30 -6.97 1.03 -1.02
N VAL A 31 -5.72 1.46 -0.88
CA VAL A 31 -4.68 0.69 -0.20
C VAL A 31 -4.75 0.98 1.29
N VAL A 32 -5.31 0.04 2.05
CA VAL A 32 -5.64 0.27 3.47
C VAL A 32 -4.62 -0.32 4.44
N ALA A 33 -3.66 -1.11 3.95
CA ALA A 33 -2.65 -1.74 4.77
C ALA A 33 -1.33 -2.01 4.03
N VAL A 34 -0.23 -2.06 4.78
CA VAL A 34 1.07 -2.59 4.32
C VAL A 34 1.60 -3.66 5.26
N VAL A 35 2.37 -4.60 4.72
CA VAL A 35 3.01 -5.70 5.45
C VAL A 35 4.46 -5.79 5.01
N ASP A 36 5.39 -5.74 5.94
CA ASP A 36 6.83 -5.94 5.68
C ASP A 36 7.53 -6.24 7.00
N PRO A 37 8.47 -7.19 7.13
CA PRO A 37 9.13 -7.44 8.41
C PRO A 37 9.93 -6.24 8.94
N LEU A 38 10.41 -5.35 8.06
CA LEU A 38 11.22 -4.20 8.41
C LEU A 38 10.34 -2.99 8.75
N GLU A 39 10.29 -2.61 10.03
CA GLU A 39 9.47 -1.48 10.50
C GLU A 39 9.73 -0.16 9.76
N PRO A 40 10.99 0.26 9.50
CA PRO A 40 11.26 1.44 8.67
C PRO A 40 10.59 1.41 7.29
N ALA A 41 10.55 0.25 6.63
CA ALA A 41 9.95 0.11 5.31
C ALA A 41 8.42 0.27 5.37
N ARG A 42 7.78 -0.31 6.40
CA ARG A 42 6.34 -0.11 6.66
C ARG A 42 6.02 1.36 6.90
N LYS A 43 6.76 2.00 7.80
CA LYS A 43 6.53 3.40 8.18
C LYS A 43 6.67 4.34 6.98
N MET A 44 7.68 4.15 6.16
CA MET A 44 7.84 4.91 4.91
C MET A 44 6.58 4.86 4.05
N TYR A 45 6.04 3.66 3.77
CA TYR A 45 4.82 3.54 2.96
C TYR A 45 3.60 4.15 3.65
N MET A 46 3.45 3.93 4.95
CA MET A 46 2.33 4.49 5.73
C MET A 46 2.33 6.02 5.68
N ASP A 47 3.50 6.63 5.84
CA ASP A 47 3.66 8.09 5.86
C ASP A 47 3.53 8.69 4.45
N GLU A 48 4.17 8.10 3.43
CA GLU A 48 4.15 8.61 2.05
C GLU A 48 2.77 8.51 1.39
N HIS A 49 2.02 7.43 1.66
CA HIS A 49 0.75 7.15 1.00
C HIS A 49 -0.47 7.27 1.93
N GLY A 50 -0.29 7.68 3.19
CA GLY A 50 -1.37 7.85 4.16
C GLY A 50 -2.06 6.53 4.54
N ILE A 51 -1.33 5.41 4.55
CA ILE A 51 -1.90 4.08 4.78
C ILE A 51 -2.06 3.85 6.30
N PRO A 52 -3.28 3.54 6.79
CA PRO A 52 -3.55 3.55 8.23
C PRO A 52 -3.05 2.32 8.99
N ASN A 53 -2.79 1.19 8.31
CA ASN A 53 -2.46 -0.08 8.98
C ASN A 53 -1.10 -0.64 8.51
N GLY A 54 -0.26 -1.05 9.45
CA GLY A 54 1.01 -1.72 9.18
C GLY A 54 1.17 -3.01 9.99
N TYR A 55 1.62 -4.10 9.36
CA TYR A 55 1.80 -5.40 10.00
C TYR A 55 3.18 -6.01 9.70
N ALA A 56 3.73 -6.78 10.64
CA ALA A 56 4.96 -7.55 10.44
C ALA A 56 4.69 -8.88 9.73
#